data_AF-A0A382G0K8-F1
#
_entry.id   AF-A0A382G0K8-F1
#
_cell.length_a   1.000
_cell.length_b   1.000
_cell.length_c   1.000
_cell.angle_alpha   90.00
_cell.angle_beta   90.00
_cell.angle_gamma   90.00
#
_symmetry.space_group_name_H-M   'P 1'
#
loop_
_entity.id
_entity.type
_entity.pdbx_description
1 polymer ?
#
loop_
_entity_poly.entity_id
_entity_poly.type
_entity_poly.pdbx_seq_one_letter_code
_entity_poly.pdbx_strand_id
1 'polypeptide(L)'
;ARAADIGQMPGMAERGATCYGEAFRMLKALIPQDIANLRADGYQVFRPAVFFISDGEPTDSDWRDSYGELIDRASNPHAPNIIAFGIDTADATTIAEVGTTAAFLAQTGIDPGNALKEIMRSLTNSIVQSAGSSTPTLVVPPAPDGTIALELDVMD
;
A
#
# COMPACT_ATOMS: atom_id res chain seq x y z
N ALA A 1 0.38 -20.20 -8.01
CA ALA A 1 1.65 -19.77 -7.38
C ALA A 1 1.29 -18.78 -6.29
N ARG A 2 1.85 -18.91 -5.09
CA ARG A 2 1.68 -17.92 -4.03
C ARG A 2 2.42 -16.65 -4.46
N ALA A 3 2.00 -15.48 -3.97
CA ALA A 3 2.74 -14.23 -4.25
C ALA A 3 4.23 -14.34 -3.85
N ALA A 4 4.53 -15.13 -2.82
CA ALA A 4 5.89 -15.44 -2.35
C ALA A 4 6.72 -16.31 -3.31
N ASP A 5 6.10 -17.00 -4.27
CA ASP A 5 6.79 -17.88 -5.23
C ASP A 5 7.23 -17.12 -6.51
N ILE A 6 6.98 -15.81 -6.56
CA ILE A 6 7.29 -14.96 -7.73
C ILE A 6 8.79 -14.63 -7.72
N GLY A 7 9.58 -15.39 -8.48
CA GLY A 7 11.03 -15.16 -8.65
C GLY A 7 11.38 -13.97 -9.56
N GLN A 8 10.44 -13.51 -10.37
CA GLN A 8 10.56 -12.32 -11.21
C GLN A 8 9.18 -11.70 -11.41
N MET A 9 9.06 -10.38 -11.26
CA MET A 9 7.80 -9.69 -11.53
C MET A 9 7.36 -9.98 -12.97
N PRO A 10 6.12 -10.44 -13.20
CA PRO A 10 5.59 -10.53 -14.56
C PRO A 10 5.62 -9.14 -15.20
N GLY A 11 5.88 -9.08 -16.50
CA GLY A 11 5.84 -7.82 -17.23
C GLY A 11 4.48 -7.14 -17.04
N MET A 12 4.49 -5.86 -16.69
CA MET A 12 3.29 -5.04 -16.64
C MET A 12 2.98 -4.55 -18.05
N ALA A 13 1.71 -4.65 -18.46
CA ALA A 13 1.22 -4.03 -19.69
C ALA A 13 0.21 -2.96 -19.29
N GLU A 14 0.39 -1.75 -19.81
CA GLU A 14 -0.58 -0.67 -19.63
C GLU A 14 -1.93 -1.11 -20.20
N ARG A 15 -2.94 -1.15 -19.34
CA ARG A 15 -4.34 -1.13 -19.75
C ARG A 15 -4.80 0.29 -19.46
N GLY A 16 -5.24 1.02 -20.48
CA GLY A 16 -5.50 2.47 -20.43
C GLY A 16 -6.64 2.96 -19.52
N ALA A 17 -6.93 2.25 -18.43
CA ALA A 17 -7.84 2.67 -17.38
C ALA A 17 -7.20 2.40 -16.01
N THR A 18 -7.33 3.37 -15.10
CA THR A 18 -6.85 3.29 -13.72
C THR A 18 -8.04 2.92 -12.83
N CYS A 19 -8.25 1.61 -12.60
CA CYS A 19 -9.41 1.11 -11.84
C CYS A 19 -9.03 0.80 -10.39
N TYR A 20 -9.16 1.77 -9.50
CA TYR A 20 -8.78 1.61 -8.10
C TYR A 20 -9.69 0.62 -7.38
N GLY A 21 -10.99 0.65 -7.66
CA GLY A 21 -11.95 -0.20 -6.98
C GLY A 21 -11.75 -1.68 -7.25
N GLU A 22 -11.32 -2.06 -8.46
CA GLU A 22 -10.94 -3.44 -8.76
C GLU A 22 -9.75 -3.89 -7.92
N ALA A 23 -8.74 -3.03 -7.75
CA ALA A 23 -7.59 -3.32 -6.90
C ALA A 23 -8.02 -3.49 -5.43
N PHE A 24 -8.90 -2.64 -4.91
CA PHE A 24 -9.38 -2.74 -3.53
C PHE A 24 -10.25 -3.98 -3.29
N ARG A 25 -11.17 -4.30 -4.21
CA ARG A 25 -11.96 -5.54 -4.15
C ARG A 25 -11.06 -6.79 -4.20
N MET A 26 -10.03 -6.76 -5.05
CA MET A 26 -9.05 -7.84 -5.12
C MET A 26 -8.27 -8.01 -3.81
N LEU A 27 -7.77 -6.91 -3.23
CA LEU A 27 -7.08 -6.94 -1.94
C LEU A 27 -7.99 -7.49 -0.82
N LYS A 28 -9.24 -7.03 -0.76
CA LYS A 28 -10.23 -7.48 0.23
C LYS A 28 -10.49 -8.99 0.13
N ALA A 29 -10.49 -9.55 -1.08
CA ALA A 29 -10.65 -10.99 -1.29
C ALA A 29 -9.38 -11.81 -0.98
N LEU A 30 -8.19 -11.30 -1.36
CA LEU A 30 -6.94 -12.05 -1.27
C LEU A 30 -6.33 -12.04 0.14
N ILE A 31 -6.36 -10.91 0.85
CA ILE A 31 -5.70 -10.76 2.15
C ILE A 31 -6.13 -11.84 3.16
N PRO A 32 -7.43 -12.14 3.36
CA PRO A 32 -7.84 -13.19 4.29
C PRO A 32 -7.33 -14.58 3.91
N GLN A 33 -7.32 -14.88 2.61
CA GLN A 33 -6.83 -16.16 2.09
C GLN A 33 -5.31 -16.32 2.31
N ASP A 34 -4.54 -15.26 2.06
CA ASP A 34 -3.10 -15.26 2.27
C ASP A 34 -2.74 -15.36 3.76
N ILE A 35 -3.48 -14.67 4.63
CA ILE A 35 -3.32 -14.82 6.09
C ILE A 35 -3.59 -16.27 6.52
N ALA A 36 -4.66 -16.89 6.02
CA ALA A 36 -4.99 -18.28 6.34
C ALA A 36 -3.88 -19.24 5.89
N ASN A 37 -3.35 -19.04 4.68
CA ASN A 37 -2.24 -19.83 4.14
C ASN A 37 -0.97 -19.68 5.00
N LEU A 38 -0.58 -18.45 5.34
CA LEU A 38 0.60 -18.19 6.16
C LEU A 38 0.48 -18.78 7.58
N ARG A 39 -0.71 -18.72 8.18
CA ARG A 39 -0.97 -19.37 9.48
C ARG A 39 -0.90 -20.89 9.38
N ALA A 40 -1.43 -21.48 8.31
CA ALA A 40 -1.36 -22.92 8.07
C ALA A 40 0.07 -23.42 7.91
N ASP A 41 0.95 -22.60 7.33
CA ASP A 41 2.38 -22.88 7.22
C ASP A 41 3.17 -22.66 8.53
N GLY A 42 2.49 -22.23 9.62
CA GLY A 42 3.07 -22.08 10.95
C GLY A 42 3.65 -20.69 11.25
N TYR A 43 3.44 -19.70 10.37
CA TYR A 43 3.92 -18.34 10.60
C TYR A 43 3.04 -17.55 11.56
N GLN A 44 3.65 -16.71 12.39
CA GLN A 44 2.95 -15.64 13.09
C GLN A 44 2.64 -14.51 12.10
N VAL A 45 1.36 -14.26 11.88
CA VAL A 45 0.90 -13.25 10.91
C VAL A 45 0.44 -11.99 11.62
N PHE A 46 1.06 -10.86 11.27
CA PHE A 46 0.72 -9.51 11.71
C PHE A 46 -0.28 -8.84 10.76
N ARG A 47 -0.73 -7.63 11.11
CA ARG A 47 -1.62 -6.84 10.24
C ARG A 47 -0.93 -6.60 8.89
N PRO A 48 -1.63 -6.82 7.75
CA PRO A 48 -1.04 -6.60 6.43
C PRO A 48 -0.64 -5.15 6.20
N ALA A 49 0.43 -4.95 5.44
CA ALA A 49 0.83 -3.66 4.89
C ALA A 49 0.67 -3.69 3.37
N VAL A 50 0.04 -2.65 2.82
CA VAL A 50 -0.18 -2.48 1.38
C VAL A 50 0.56 -1.23 0.91
N PHE A 51 1.35 -1.39 -0.14
CA PHE A 51 1.97 -0.28 -0.85
C PHE A 51 1.17 0.00 -2.09
N PHE A 52 0.57 1.18 -2.14
CA PHE A 52 -0.26 1.61 -3.25
C PHE A 52 0.50 2.65 -4.07
N ILE A 53 0.62 2.44 -5.37
CA ILE A 53 1.39 3.31 -6.26
C ILE A 53 0.52 3.64 -7.47
N SER A 54 0.37 4.92 -7.77
CA SER A 54 -0.37 5.38 -8.96
C SER A 54 0.24 6.66 -9.53
N ASP A 55 0.19 6.78 -10.84
CA ASP A 55 0.61 7.95 -11.63
C ASP A 55 -0.56 8.82 -12.09
N GLY A 56 -1.80 8.43 -11.77
CA GLY A 56 -3.00 9.12 -12.24
C GLY A 56 -4.25 8.92 -11.37
N GLU A 57 -5.31 9.61 -11.75
CA GLU A 57 -6.59 9.57 -11.05
C GLU A 57 -7.37 8.27 -11.34
N PRO A 58 -8.17 7.79 -10.36
CA PRO A 58 -9.09 6.68 -10.60
C PRO A 58 -10.12 7.06 -11.67
N THR A 59 -10.34 6.13 -12.58
CA THR A 59 -11.29 6.28 -13.69
C THR A 59 -12.66 5.67 -13.37
N ASP A 60 -12.74 4.86 -12.32
CA ASP A 60 -13.95 4.21 -11.84
C ASP A 60 -14.65 5.06 -10.77
N SER A 61 -15.98 5.17 -10.84
CA SER A 61 -16.75 6.06 -9.96
C SER A 61 -16.97 5.51 -8.55
N ASP A 62 -16.87 4.19 -8.36
CA ASP A 62 -17.22 3.49 -7.11
C ASP A 62 -16.00 3.07 -6.29
N TRP A 63 -14.81 3.56 -6.64
CA TRP A 63 -13.58 3.18 -5.94
C TRP A 63 -13.66 3.47 -4.43
N ARG A 64 -14.30 4.57 -4.03
CA ARG A 64 -14.47 4.97 -2.62
C ARG A 64 -15.29 3.97 -1.81
N ASP A 65 -16.34 3.40 -2.40
CA ASP A 65 -17.18 2.41 -1.75
C ASP A 65 -16.37 1.14 -1.46
N SER A 66 -15.67 0.65 -2.48
CA SER A 66 -14.79 -0.53 -2.35
C SER A 66 -13.58 -0.28 -1.45
N TYR A 67 -13.07 0.95 -1.40
CA TYR A 67 -12.00 1.38 -0.50
C TYR A 67 -12.49 1.36 0.95
N GLY A 68 -13.63 2.00 1.25
CA GLY A 68 -14.23 1.98 2.58
C GLY A 68 -14.47 0.56 3.08
N GLU A 69 -14.97 -0.31 2.20
CA GLU A 69 -15.13 -1.74 2.46
C GLU A 69 -13.83 -2.50 2.76
N LEU A 70 -12.69 -2.04 2.25
CA LEU A 70 -11.37 -2.62 2.49
C LEU A 70 -10.78 -2.12 3.82
N ILE A 71 -10.93 -0.82 4.13
CA ILE A 71 -10.27 -0.19 5.28
C ILE A 71 -11.10 -0.18 6.56
N ASP A 72 -12.42 -0.39 6.48
CA ASP A 72 -13.30 -0.42 7.65
C ASP A 72 -12.91 -1.56 8.60
N ARG A 73 -12.31 -1.19 9.74
CA ARG A 73 -11.84 -2.14 10.75
C ARG A 73 -12.96 -2.83 11.51
N ALA A 74 -14.17 -2.26 11.51
CA ALA A 74 -15.32 -2.85 12.19
C ALA A 74 -15.87 -4.03 11.41
N SER A 75 -15.98 -3.90 10.08
CA SER A 75 -16.47 -4.97 9.19
C SER A 75 -15.36 -5.85 8.60
N ASN A 76 -14.12 -5.35 8.50
CA ASN A 76 -12.95 -6.08 8.01
C ASN A 76 -11.82 -6.13 9.06
N PRO A 77 -11.74 -7.20 9.87
CA PRO A 77 -10.68 -7.38 10.86
C PRO A 77 -9.26 -7.45 10.25
N HIS A 78 -9.16 -7.76 8.95
CA HIS A 78 -7.91 -7.84 8.20
C HIS A 78 -7.58 -6.57 7.42
N ALA A 79 -8.31 -5.47 7.67
CA ALA A 79 -8.06 -4.17 7.05
C ALA A 79 -6.56 -3.80 7.11
N PRO A 80 -5.91 -3.58 5.95
CA PRO A 80 -4.48 -3.34 5.88
C PRO A 80 -4.10 -1.95 6.37
N ASN A 81 -2.81 -1.76 6.67
CA ASN A 81 -2.21 -0.44 6.70
C ASN A 81 -1.76 -0.09 5.27
N ILE A 82 -2.31 0.97 4.68
CA ILE A 82 -2.00 1.42 3.32
C ILE A 82 -1.02 2.59 3.40
N ILE A 83 0.07 2.46 2.66
CA ILE A 83 1.03 3.53 2.37
C ILE A 83 0.90 3.86 0.88
N ALA A 84 0.45 5.08 0.58
CA ALA A 84 0.13 5.50 -0.78
C ALA A 84 1.22 6.39 -1.41
N PHE A 85 1.45 6.20 -2.71
CA PHE A 85 2.45 6.90 -3.50
C PHE A 85 1.83 7.45 -4.78
N GLY A 86 1.80 8.78 -4.88
CA GLY A 86 1.47 9.50 -6.09
C GLY A 86 2.73 9.78 -6.90
N ILE A 87 2.67 9.51 -8.19
CA ILE A 87 3.75 9.76 -9.14
C ILE A 87 3.26 10.74 -10.21
N ASP A 88 4.17 11.59 -10.68
CA ASP A 88 3.97 12.50 -11.82
C ASP A 88 2.69 13.36 -11.69
N THR A 89 1.62 13.01 -12.40
CA THR A 89 0.37 13.77 -12.47
C THR A 89 -0.69 13.33 -11.46
N ALA A 90 -0.35 12.46 -10.52
CA ALA A 90 -1.28 11.99 -9.49
C ALA A 90 -1.80 13.16 -8.61
N ASP A 91 -3.11 13.16 -8.38
CA ASP A 91 -3.76 14.14 -7.51
C ASP A 91 -3.43 13.88 -6.03
N ALA A 92 -2.94 14.92 -5.34
CA ALA A 92 -2.51 14.83 -3.95
C ALA A 92 -3.66 14.46 -3.00
N THR A 93 -4.86 14.99 -3.23
CA THR A 93 -6.02 14.71 -2.39
C THR A 93 -6.42 13.25 -2.48
N THR A 94 -6.47 12.71 -3.70
CA THR A 94 -6.80 11.31 -3.96
C THR A 94 -5.77 10.36 -3.33
N ILE A 95 -4.48 10.67 -3.45
CA ILE A 95 -3.41 9.83 -2.88
C ILE A 95 -3.43 9.90 -1.33
N ALA A 96 -3.72 11.06 -0.75
CA ALA A 96 -3.92 11.20 0.68
C ALA A 96 -5.12 10.39 1.16
N GLU A 97 -6.24 10.40 0.43
CA GLU A 97 -7.45 9.64 0.76
C GLU A 97 -7.19 8.11 0.78
N VAL A 98 -6.35 7.61 -0.13
CA VAL A 98 -5.98 6.19 -0.20
C VAL A 98 -5.02 5.76 0.92
N GLY A 99 -4.22 6.67 1.46
CA GLY A 99 -3.28 6.37 2.54
C GLY A 99 -3.98 6.26 3.90
N THR A 100 -3.83 5.12 4.59
CA THR A 100 -4.34 4.99 5.98
C THR A 100 -3.27 5.26 7.02
N THR A 101 -2.00 5.23 6.63
CA THR A 101 -0.86 5.38 7.57
C THR A 101 0.12 6.44 7.10
N ALA A 102 0.40 6.50 5.80
CA ALA A 102 1.07 7.63 5.19
C ALA A 102 0.74 7.73 3.71
N ALA A 103 0.92 8.92 3.16
CA ALA A 103 0.82 9.17 1.74
C ALA A 103 1.94 10.11 1.30
N PHE A 104 2.48 9.89 0.10
CA PHE A 104 3.60 10.65 -0.42
C PHE A 104 3.38 10.99 -1.89
N LEU A 105 3.79 12.19 -2.29
CA LEU A 105 3.80 12.61 -3.68
C LEU A 105 5.25 12.80 -4.17
N ALA A 106 5.62 12.14 -5.26
CA ALA A 106 6.91 12.37 -5.92
C ALA A 106 6.89 13.70 -6.67
N GLN A 107 7.91 14.53 -6.48
CA GLN A 107 8.02 15.80 -7.21
C GLN A 107 8.25 15.57 -8.71
N THR A 108 7.67 16.45 -9.53
CA THR A 108 7.77 16.37 -11.00
C THR A 108 9.23 16.36 -11.45
N GLY A 109 9.61 15.39 -12.29
CA GLY A 109 10.98 15.25 -12.80
C GLY A 109 11.91 14.37 -11.96
N ILE A 110 11.42 13.75 -10.89
CA ILE A 110 12.17 12.74 -10.11
C ILE A 110 11.86 11.33 -10.61
N ASP A 111 12.89 10.47 -10.67
CA ASP A 111 12.75 9.05 -10.99
C ASP A 111 11.91 8.35 -9.90
N PRO A 112 10.65 7.99 -10.19
CA PRO A 112 9.75 7.40 -9.20
C PRO A 112 10.27 6.04 -8.71
N GLY A 113 11.04 5.34 -9.55
CA GLY A 113 11.68 4.08 -9.21
C GLY A 113 12.72 4.23 -8.11
N ASN A 114 13.42 5.36 -8.02
CA ASN A 114 14.41 5.59 -6.97
C ASN A 114 13.76 5.99 -5.65
N ALA A 115 12.73 6.84 -5.69
CA ALA A 115 11.93 7.16 -4.51
C ALA A 115 11.31 5.87 -3.91
N LEU A 116 10.72 5.03 -4.75
CA LEU A 116 10.17 3.74 -4.31
C LEU A 116 11.23 2.82 -3.71
N LYS A 117 12.41 2.69 -4.34
CA LYS A 117 13.51 1.86 -3.82
C LYS A 117 13.97 2.30 -2.43
N GLU A 118 14.12 3.60 -2.20
CA GLU A 118 14.50 4.16 -0.90
C GLU A 118 13.47 3.81 0.17
N ILE A 119 12.19 3.93 -0.15
CA ILE A 119 11.10 3.61 0.77
C ILE A 119 11.06 2.12 1.08
N MET A 120 11.13 1.27 0.05
CA MET A 120 11.16 -0.18 0.23
C MET A 120 12.37 -0.63 1.06
N ARG A 121 13.54 -0.01 0.85
CA ARG A 121 14.76 -0.27 1.65
C ARG A 121 14.55 0.13 3.11
N SER A 122 14.02 1.33 3.36
CA SER A 122 13.80 1.84 4.70
C SER A 122 12.75 1.02 5.47
N LEU A 123 11.71 0.56 4.78
CA LEU A 123 10.70 -0.33 5.35
C LEU A 123 11.19 -1.74 5.60
N THR A 124 12.04 -2.27 4.72
CA THR A 124 12.74 -3.55 4.97
C THR A 124 13.54 -3.46 6.27
N ASN A 125 14.24 -2.34 6.48
CA ASN A 125 14.95 -2.11 7.73
C ASN A 125 14.00 -2.01 8.94
N SER A 126 12.84 -1.34 8.79
CA SER A 126 11.83 -1.29 9.84
C SER A 126 11.31 -2.68 10.21
N ILE A 127 10.98 -3.52 9.22
CA ILE A 127 10.49 -4.89 9.44
C ILE A 127 11.55 -5.74 10.14
N VAL A 128 12.81 -5.66 9.70
CA VAL A 128 13.93 -6.39 10.32
C VAL A 128 14.14 -5.95 11.76
N GLN A 129 14.07 -4.65 12.05
CA GLN A 129 14.19 -4.14 13.42
C GLN A 129 13.00 -4.57 14.29
N SER A 130 11.79 -4.57 13.73
CA SER A 130 10.57 -4.98 14.45
C SER A 130 10.49 -6.48 14.69
N ALA A 131 11.08 -7.32 13.83
CA ALA A 131 11.09 -8.78 13.99
C ALA A 131 11.83 -9.27 15.25
N GLY A 132 12.78 -8.48 15.78
CA GLY A 132 13.46 -8.77 17.05
C GLY A 132 12.74 -8.22 18.29
N SER A 133 11.64 -7.49 18.11
CA SER A 133 10.89 -6.84 19.19
C SER A 133 9.76 -7.72 19.70
N SER A 134 9.52 -7.71 21.01
CA SER A 134 8.34 -8.30 21.64
C SER A 134 7.05 -7.52 21.33
N THR A 135 7.16 -6.29 20.82
CA THR A 135 6.06 -5.45 20.33
C THR A 135 6.45 -4.87 18.97
N PRO A 136 6.32 -5.64 17.88
CA PRO A 136 6.64 -5.17 16.54
C PRO A 136 5.69 -4.05 16.13
N THR A 137 6.25 -2.91 15.72
CA THR A 137 5.51 -1.78 15.17
C THR A 137 5.89 -1.56 13.71
N LEU A 138 4.92 -1.17 12.88
CA LEU A 138 5.22 -0.67 11.55
C LEU A 138 5.71 0.78 11.71
N VAL A 139 6.99 1.02 11.45
CA VAL A 139 7.55 2.37 11.46
C VAL A 139 7.56 2.87 10.03
N VAL A 140 6.73 3.87 9.75
CA VAL A 140 6.79 4.56 8.46
C VAL A 140 8.01 5.47 8.48
N PRO A 141 8.92 5.34 7.50
CA PRO A 141 10.09 6.20 7.42
C PRO A 141 9.69 7.64 7.03
N PRO A 142 10.55 8.62 7.32
CA PRO A 142 10.34 9.98 6.81
C PRO A 142 10.28 9.98 5.28
N ALA A 143 9.64 11.00 4.71
CA ALA A 143 9.60 11.21 3.26
C ALA A 143 11.03 11.22 2.69
N PRO A 144 11.33 10.38 1.69
CA PRO A 144 12.59 10.47 0.96
C PRO A 144 12.80 11.85 0.35
N ASP A 145 14.06 12.19 0.12
CA ASP A 145 14.42 13.38 -0.67
C ASP A 145 13.68 13.37 -2.01
N GLY A 146 13.05 14.50 -2.33
CA GLY A 146 12.28 14.63 -3.57
C GLY A 146 10.84 14.12 -3.50
N THR A 147 10.38 13.68 -2.33
CA THR A 147 8.97 13.39 -2.06
C THR A 147 8.40 14.36 -1.04
N ILE A 148 7.09 14.58 -1.09
CA ILE A 148 6.36 15.40 -0.13
C ILE A 148 5.46 14.46 0.66
N ALA A 149 5.55 14.49 2.00
CA ALA A 149 4.59 13.80 2.86
C ALA A 149 3.25 14.55 2.81
N LEU A 150 2.18 13.81 2.59
CA LEU A 150 0.82 14.33 2.64
C LEU A 150 0.28 14.17 4.06
N GLU A 151 -0.39 15.20 4.57
CA GLU A 151 -1.16 15.06 5.80
C GLU A 151 -2.37 14.16 5.51
N LEU A 152 -2.53 13.11 6.32
CA LEU A 152 -3.69 12.25 6.25
C LEU A 152 -4.80 12.87 7.08
N ASP A 153 -5.98 12.99 6.49
CA ASP A 153 -7.17 13.38 7.23
C ASP A 153 -7.56 12.21 8.16
N VAL A 154 -7.65 12.50 9.46
CA VAL A 154 -8.05 11.48 10.44
C VAL A 154 -9.57 11.46 10.42
N MET A 155 -10.16 10.42 9.82
CA MET A 155 -11.59 10.18 9.97
C MET A 155 -11.89 9.93 11.45
N ASP A 156 -12.66 10.83 12.07
CA ASP A 156 -13.21 10.70 13.43
C ASP A 156 -14.01 9.40 13.62
#